data_AF-A0A9P7FU33-F1
#
_entry.id   AF-A0A9P7FU33-F1
#
_cell.length_a   1.000
_cell.length_b   1.000
_cell.length_c   1.000
_cell.angle_alpha   90.00
_cell.angle_beta   90.00
_cell.angle_gamma   90.00
#
_symmetry.space_group_name_H-M   'P 1'
#
loop_
_entity.id
_entity.type
_entity.pdbx_description
1 polymer ?
#
loop_
_entity_poly.entity_id
_entity_poly.type
_entity_poly.pdbx_seq_one_letter_code
_entity_poly.pdbx_strand_id
1 'polypeptide(L)'
;MIFSNSACIITQLPSPDIFLSHDWPNRIERHGDVQTLVARNTHLKFDIDAGTLGSPPLWGLLSHLRPQWWLSGHMRTRFEATVKHDGPIKDERSPATKFLALDKCLPNRQFLEVLEIATPSQAKSSTRTTPTISFDPHWLAITRALHPYLSRKKEQGHFPDEEQVRALVARAGVGAYTRPTQARP
;
A
#
# COMPACT_ATOMS: atom_id res chain seq x y z
N MET A 1 13.24 6.61 -14.30
CA MET A 1 13.04 7.86 -13.54
C MET A 1 11.60 8.06 -13.04
N ILE A 2 10.55 7.46 -13.62
CA ILE A 2 9.16 7.62 -13.13
C ILE A 2 8.96 7.04 -11.72
N PHE A 3 9.63 5.93 -11.39
CA PHE A 3 9.47 5.24 -10.11
C PHE A 3 9.99 6.00 -8.88
N SER A 4 10.97 6.90 -9.04
CA SER A 4 11.56 7.62 -7.90
C SER A 4 10.59 8.66 -7.33
N ASN A 5 9.82 9.32 -8.19
CA ASN A 5 8.93 10.40 -7.78
C ASN A 5 7.67 9.83 -7.11
N SER A 6 7.05 8.78 -7.67
CA SER A 6 5.84 8.18 -7.09
C SER A 6 6.06 7.57 -5.71
N ALA A 7 7.23 7.00 -5.43
CA ALA A 7 7.54 6.45 -4.10
C ALA A 7 7.59 7.56 -3.04
N CYS A 8 8.23 8.69 -3.34
CA CYS A 8 8.29 9.86 -2.46
C CYS A 8 6.90 10.38 -2.07
N ILE A 9 5.94 10.35 -3.00
CA ILE A 9 4.55 10.78 -2.77
C ILE A 9 3.87 9.88 -1.74
N ILE A 10 3.93 8.57 -1.96
CA ILE A 10 3.21 7.58 -1.16
C ILE A 10 3.80 7.49 0.25
N THR A 11 5.11 7.69 0.41
CA THR A 11 5.77 7.72 1.74
C THR A 11 5.28 8.85 2.66
N GLN A 12 4.55 9.85 2.15
CA GLN A 12 3.95 10.90 2.99
C GLN A 12 2.62 10.47 3.65
N LEU A 13 2.08 9.31 3.29
CA LEU A 13 0.89 8.77 3.93
C LEU A 13 1.22 8.28 5.35
N PRO A 14 0.26 8.38 6.30
CA PRO A 14 0.34 7.59 7.52
C PRO A 14 0.34 6.09 7.18
N SER A 15 0.79 5.26 8.12
CA SER A 15 0.77 3.80 8.00
C SER A 15 -0.66 3.31 7.74
N PRO A 16 -1.00 2.81 6.54
CA PRO A 16 -2.34 2.32 6.25
C PRO A 16 -2.53 0.90 6.82
N ASP A 17 -3.77 0.50 7.12
CA ASP A 17 -4.03 -0.87 7.57
C ASP A 17 -3.83 -1.90 6.44
N ILE A 18 -4.25 -1.54 5.23
CA ILE A 18 -4.24 -2.40 4.04
C ILE A 18 -3.59 -1.63 2.88
N PHE A 19 -2.62 -2.27 2.24
CA PHE A 19 -2.00 -1.77 1.01
C PHE A 19 -2.26 -2.72 -0.16
N LEU A 20 -2.60 -2.18 -1.32
CA LEU A 20 -2.86 -2.95 -2.54
C LEU A 20 -1.83 -2.60 -3.61
N SER A 21 -1.31 -3.61 -4.29
CA SER A 21 -0.45 -3.44 -5.46
C SER A 21 -0.71 -4.52 -6.49
N HIS A 22 -0.40 -4.28 -7.76
CA HIS A 22 -0.55 -5.33 -8.77
C HIS A 22 0.60 -6.34 -8.65
N ASP A 23 1.83 -5.83 -8.69
CA ASP A 23 3.06 -6.61 -8.62
C ASP A 23 3.44 -6.92 -7.16
N TRP A 24 4.44 -7.77 -6.96
CA TRP A 24 4.94 -8.13 -5.64
C TRP A 24 6.03 -7.16 -5.18
N PRO A 25 6.17 -6.86 -3.88
CA PRO A 25 7.40 -6.30 -3.35
C PRO A 25 8.57 -7.21 -3.71
N ASN A 26 9.68 -6.63 -4.18
CA ASN A 26 10.85 -7.44 -4.53
C ASN A 26 11.32 -8.25 -3.32
N ARG A 27 11.68 -9.52 -3.56
CA ARG A 27 12.17 -10.48 -2.54
C ARG A 27 11.15 -10.91 -1.48
N ILE A 28 9.86 -10.62 -1.67
CA ILE A 28 8.82 -11.04 -0.72
C ILE A 28 8.74 -12.56 -0.56
N GLU A 29 9.20 -13.32 -1.56
CA GLU A 29 9.25 -14.79 -1.49
C GLU A 29 10.09 -15.29 -0.31
N ARG A 30 11.13 -14.55 0.09
CA ARG A 30 12.04 -14.92 1.19
C ARG A 30 11.35 -14.91 2.57
N HIS A 31 10.16 -14.34 2.63
CA HIS A 31 9.34 -14.22 3.84
C HIS A 31 8.20 -15.25 3.90
N GLY A 32 8.18 -16.23 2.98
CA GLY A 32 7.21 -17.32 2.93
C GLY A 32 7.84 -18.63 2.46
N ASP A 33 7.01 -19.57 2.03
CA ASP A 33 7.47 -20.88 1.55
C ASP A 33 7.88 -20.85 0.06
N VAL A 34 9.15 -20.51 -0.18
CA VAL A 34 9.73 -20.48 -1.54
C VAL A 34 9.71 -21.86 -2.21
N GLN A 35 9.86 -22.95 -1.45
CA GLN A 35 9.91 -24.29 -2.02
C GLN A 35 8.57 -24.66 -2.64
N THR A 36 7.48 -24.46 -1.90
CA THR A 36 6.11 -24.66 -2.42
C THR A 36 5.79 -23.70 -3.56
N LEU A 37 6.25 -22.44 -3.49
CA LEU A 37 6.07 -21.46 -4.55
C LEU A 37 6.70 -21.94 -5.88
N VAL A 38 7.96 -22.35 -5.85
CA VAL A 38 8.69 -22.82 -7.03
C VAL A 38 8.12 -24.15 -7.55
N ALA A 39 7.69 -25.05 -6.66
CA ALA A 39 7.04 -26.29 -7.07
C ALA A 39 5.71 -26.04 -7.83
N ARG A 40 4.95 -25.01 -7.43
CA ARG A 40 3.69 -24.63 -8.10
C ARG A 40 3.90 -23.82 -9.37
N ASN A 41 4.95 -23.00 -9.40
CA ASN A 41 5.28 -22.15 -10.55
C ASN A 41 6.79 -22.11 -10.78
N THR A 42 7.28 -23.06 -11.55
CA THR A 42 8.71 -23.22 -11.86
C THR A 42 9.29 -22.05 -12.67
N HIS A 43 8.46 -21.29 -13.38
CA HIS A 43 8.90 -20.12 -14.14
C HIS A 43 9.46 -19.02 -13.25
N LEU A 44 9.03 -18.94 -11.99
CA LEU A 44 9.54 -17.94 -11.03
C LEU A 44 10.96 -18.26 -10.56
N LYS A 45 11.44 -19.50 -10.74
CA LYS A 45 12.73 -19.95 -10.19
C LYS A 45 13.88 -19.06 -10.66
N PHE A 46 13.93 -18.74 -11.95
CA PHE A 46 15.00 -17.92 -12.50
C PHE A 46 15.03 -16.53 -11.86
N ASP A 47 13.88 -15.86 -11.78
CA ASP A 47 13.79 -14.51 -11.20
C ASP A 47 14.06 -14.50 -9.69
N ILE A 48 13.71 -15.57 -8.98
CA ILE A 48 14.03 -15.76 -7.57
C ILE A 48 15.54 -15.92 -7.37
N ASP A 49 16.16 -16.82 -8.15
CA ASP A 49 17.60 -17.09 -8.07
C ASP A 49 18.42 -15.84 -8.46
N ALA A 50 17.94 -15.06 -9.44
CA ALA A 50 18.53 -13.77 -9.83
C ALA A 50 18.21 -12.62 -8.86
N GLY A 51 17.25 -12.79 -7.94
CA GLY A 51 16.79 -11.76 -7.01
C GLY A 51 16.02 -10.61 -7.66
N THR A 52 15.46 -10.84 -8.85
CA THR A 52 14.72 -9.87 -9.68
C THR A 52 13.20 -10.03 -9.60
N LEU A 53 12.70 -11.04 -8.88
CA LEU A 53 11.25 -11.24 -8.71
C LEU A 53 10.61 -10.03 -8.01
N GLY A 54 9.58 -9.44 -8.62
CA GLY A 54 8.84 -8.30 -8.08
C GLY A 54 9.55 -6.95 -8.20
N SER A 55 9.00 -5.94 -7.52
CA SER A 55 9.31 -4.53 -7.72
C SER A 55 10.10 -3.93 -6.54
N PRO A 56 11.33 -3.42 -6.76
CA PRO A 56 12.12 -2.78 -5.71
C PRO A 56 11.46 -1.54 -5.07
N PRO A 57 10.80 -0.63 -5.82
CA PRO A 57 10.04 0.47 -5.20
C PRO A 57 8.96 0.01 -4.23
N LEU A 58 8.28 -1.10 -4.52
CA LEU A 58 7.25 -1.65 -3.63
C LEU A 58 7.84 -2.19 -2.33
N TRP A 59 9.07 -2.74 -2.34
CA TRP A 59 9.77 -3.11 -1.12
C TRP A 59 10.08 -1.90 -0.23
N GLY A 60 10.51 -0.79 -0.85
CA GLY A 60 10.71 0.48 -0.14
C GLY A 60 9.43 0.97 0.53
N LEU A 61 8.30 0.92 -0.19
CA LEU A 61 6.99 1.27 0.37
C LEU A 61 6.55 0.32 1.49
N LEU A 62 6.72 -0.99 1.34
CA LEU A 62 6.39 -1.98 2.38
C LEU A 62 7.19 -1.72 3.67
N SER A 63 8.49 -1.46 3.54
CA SER A 63 9.39 -1.22 4.66
C SER A 63 9.10 0.09 5.40
N HIS A 64 8.64 1.10 4.66
CA HIS A 64 8.31 2.44 5.19
C HIS A 64 6.91 2.50 5.78
N LEU A 65 5.89 2.09 5.02
CA LEU A 65 4.49 2.20 5.40
C LEU A 65 4.06 1.14 6.41
N ARG A 66 4.71 -0.04 6.41
CA ARG A 66 4.47 -1.14 7.36
C ARG A 66 2.99 -1.46 7.60
N PRO A 67 2.19 -1.65 6.53
CA PRO A 67 0.77 -1.93 6.69
C PRO A 67 0.53 -3.27 7.38
N GLN A 68 -0.63 -3.46 8.00
CA GLN A 68 -0.98 -4.76 8.57
C GLN A 68 -1.11 -5.82 7.47
N TRP A 69 -1.69 -5.43 6.33
CA TRP A 69 -1.89 -6.29 5.17
C TRP A 69 -1.31 -5.68 3.89
N TRP A 70 -0.66 -6.52 3.09
CA TRP A 70 -0.23 -6.20 1.74
C TRP A 70 -0.81 -7.22 0.77
N LEU A 71 -1.65 -6.77 -0.16
CA LEU A 71 -2.32 -7.64 -1.12
C LEU A 71 -1.79 -7.41 -2.53
N SER A 72 -1.43 -8.50 -3.22
CA SER A 72 -0.86 -8.47 -4.57
C SER A 72 -1.50 -9.51 -5.51
N GLY A 73 -1.15 -9.43 -6.80
CA GLY A 73 -1.54 -10.41 -7.82
C GLY A 73 -0.38 -10.72 -8.76
N HIS A 74 -0.61 -10.59 -10.07
CA HIS A 74 0.38 -10.65 -11.16
C HIS A 74 1.06 -12.02 -11.42
N MET A 75 1.70 -12.63 -10.41
CA MET A 75 2.56 -13.82 -10.54
C MET A 75 1.80 -15.13 -10.82
N ARG A 76 0.46 -15.07 -10.92
CA ARG A 76 -0.42 -16.21 -11.27
C ARG A 76 -0.21 -17.42 -10.36
N THR A 77 -0.05 -17.15 -9.07
CA THR A 77 0.08 -18.16 -8.04
C THR A 77 -0.36 -17.55 -6.73
N ARG A 78 -1.07 -18.33 -5.92
CA ARG A 78 -1.38 -17.94 -4.55
C ARG A 78 -0.13 -18.10 -3.70
N PHE A 79 0.20 -17.07 -2.93
CA PHE A 79 1.36 -17.07 -2.04
C PHE A 79 1.09 -16.24 -0.79
N GLU A 80 1.66 -16.69 0.32
CA GLU A 80 1.59 -16.00 1.60
C GLU A 80 2.99 -15.79 2.14
N ALA A 81 3.21 -14.64 2.77
CA ALA A 81 4.44 -14.34 3.46
C ALA A 81 4.17 -13.44 4.67
N THR A 82 5.11 -13.43 5.62
CA THR A 82 5.07 -12.51 6.76
C THR A 82 6.38 -11.75 6.87
N VAL A 83 6.31 -10.44 6.68
CA VAL A 83 7.46 -9.54 6.86
C VAL A 83 7.44 -9.02 8.28
N LYS A 84 8.45 -9.38 9.08
CA LYS A 84 8.65 -8.81 10.42
C LYS A 84 9.33 -7.46 10.29
N HIS A 85 8.84 -6.47 11.03
CA HIS A 85 9.43 -5.13 11.04
C HIS A 85 10.25 -4.94 12.30
N ASP A 86 11.54 -4.68 12.14
CA ASP A 86 12.41 -4.32 13.25
C ASP A 86 12.19 -2.84 13.64
N GLY A 87 12.06 -2.58 14.93
CA GLY A 87 11.90 -1.25 15.50
C GLY A 87 11.27 -1.25 16.90
N PRO A 88 11.49 -0.21 17.71
CA PRO A 88 10.84 -0.09 19.01
C PRO A 88 9.32 -0.03 18.83
N ILE A 89 8.57 -0.80 19.63
CA ILE A 89 7.08 -0.92 19.67
C ILE A 89 6.39 0.42 20.01
N LYS A 90 7.13 1.53 20.12
CA LYS A 90 6.61 2.86 20.43
C LYS A 90 5.83 3.50 19.29
N ASP A 91 6.02 3.05 18.06
CA ASP A 91 5.15 3.45 16.94
C ASP A 91 3.88 2.59 16.98
N GLU A 92 2.70 3.20 16.86
CA GLU A 92 1.38 2.51 16.70
C GLU A 92 1.28 1.66 15.40
N ARG A 93 2.41 1.34 14.77
CA ARG A 93 2.50 0.60 13.50
C ARG A 93 2.50 -0.90 13.75
N SER A 94 2.07 -1.66 12.75
CA SER A 94 2.04 -3.12 12.85
C SER A 94 3.46 -3.70 12.98
N PRO A 95 3.70 -4.63 13.92
CA PRO A 95 5.02 -5.27 14.10
C PRO A 95 5.38 -6.22 12.95
N ALA A 96 4.40 -6.58 12.13
CA ALA A 96 4.59 -7.38 10.92
C ALA A 96 3.53 -7.05 9.87
N THR A 97 3.90 -7.18 8.60
CA THR A 97 2.98 -7.13 7.46
C THR A 97 2.66 -8.55 7.00
N LYS A 98 1.37 -8.87 6.91
CA LYS A 98 0.87 -10.09 6.27
C LYS A 98 0.74 -9.85 4.77
N PHE A 99 1.47 -10.62 3.99
CA PHE A 99 1.42 -10.56 2.54
C PHE A 99 0.55 -11.69 1.98
N LEU A 100 -0.35 -11.34 1.07
CA LEU A 100 -1.18 -12.29 0.34
C LEU A 100 -1.17 -11.93 -1.15
N ALA A 101 -0.76 -12.89 -1.98
CA ALA A 101 -0.95 -12.82 -3.41
C ALA A 101 -1.99 -13.84 -3.88
N LEU A 102 -2.82 -13.44 -4.84
CA LEU A 102 -3.84 -14.28 -5.44
C LEU A 102 -3.54 -14.64 -6.90
N ASP A 103 -4.05 -15.79 -7.33
CA ASP A 103 -3.95 -16.26 -8.70
C ASP A 103 -4.98 -15.54 -9.61
N LYS A 104 -4.92 -15.78 -10.92
CA LYS A 104 -5.91 -15.31 -11.88
C LYS A 104 -7.22 -16.08 -11.76
N CYS A 105 -8.32 -15.42 -12.11
CA CYS A 105 -9.68 -15.97 -12.14
C CYS A 105 -9.87 -17.00 -13.27
N LEU A 106 -9.15 -18.11 -13.19
CA LEU A 106 -9.24 -19.25 -14.11
C LEU A 106 -9.75 -20.49 -13.34
N PRO A 107 -10.32 -21.48 -14.05
CA PRO A 107 -10.79 -22.72 -13.41
C PRO A 107 -9.70 -23.38 -12.55
N ASN A 108 -10.10 -23.86 -11.37
CA ASN A 108 -9.24 -24.56 -10.41
C ASN A 108 -8.05 -23.74 -9.88
N ARG A 109 -8.14 -22.40 -9.88
CA ARG A 109 -7.12 -21.51 -9.30
C ARG A 109 -7.62 -20.86 -8.00
N GLN A 110 -6.67 -20.50 -7.13
CA GLN A 110 -6.97 -19.83 -5.87
C GLN A 110 -6.92 -18.30 -6.06
N PHE A 111 -7.99 -17.74 -6.60
CA PHE A 111 -8.06 -16.32 -7.03
C PHE A 111 -8.90 -15.43 -6.11
N LEU A 112 -9.60 -16.00 -5.12
CA LEU A 112 -10.48 -15.28 -4.20
C LEU A 112 -10.16 -15.66 -2.76
N GLU A 113 -10.06 -14.66 -1.90
CA GLU A 113 -9.87 -14.80 -0.46
C GLU A 113 -10.82 -13.83 0.26
N VAL A 114 -11.38 -14.27 1.38
CA VAL A 114 -12.23 -13.44 2.25
C VAL A 114 -11.48 -13.22 3.56
N LEU A 115 -11.12 -11.97 3.84
CA LEU A 115 -10.40 -11.58 5.05
C LEU A 115 -11.36 -10.95 6.05
N GLU A 116 -11.32 -11.42 7.29
CA GLU A 116 -11.98 -10.76 8.42
C GLU A 116 -11.01 -9.78 9.08
N ILE A 117 -11.33 -8.50 9.04
CA ILE A 117 -10.47 -7.42 9.53
C ILE A 117 -11.24 -6.63 10.58
N ALA A 118 -10.65 -6.50 11.77
CA ALA A 118 -11.24 -5.75 12.86
C ALA A 118 -11.34 -4.26 12.47
N THR A 119 -12.49 -3.64 12.76
CA THR A 119 -12.67 -2.19 12.57
C THR A 119 -12.67 -1.48 13.92
N PRO A 120 -12.14 -0.24 14.00
CA PRO A 120 -12.12 0.53 15.25
C PRO A 120 -13.52 0.75 15.86
N SER A 121 -14.56 0.73 15.02
CA SER A 121 -15.94 1.05 15.39
C SER A 121 -16.71 -0.12 16.05
N GLN A 122 -16.16 -1.35 16.05
CA GLN A 122 -16.84 -2.48 16.73
C GLN A 122 -16.93 -2.31 18.25
N ALA A 123 -16.13 -1.40 18.84
CA ALA A 123 -16.05 -1.26 20.29
C ALA A 123 -17.20 -0.47 20.95
N LYS A 124 -18.06 0.26 20.21
CA LYS A 124 -18.95 1.27 20.84
C LYS A 124 -20.40 1.41 20.34
N SER A 125 -20.87 0.63 19.36
CA SER A 125 -22.27 0.77 18.93
C SER A 125 -22.92 -0.53 18.48
N SER A 126 -24.07 -0.85 19.08
CA SER A 126 -24.97 -1.95 18.73
C SER A 126 -25.81 -1.66 17.47
N THR A 127 -25.65 -0.49 16.84
CA THR A 127 -26.30 -0.18 15.56
C THR A 127 -25.41 -0.55 14.38
N ARG A 128 -25.84 -1.51 13.56
CA ARG A 128 -25.17 -1.92 12.32
C ARG A 128 -25.21 -0.76 11.30
N THR A 129 -24.19 0.08 11.29
CA THR A 129 -24.06 1.14 10.28
C THR A 129 -23.49 0.54 8.99
N THR A 130 -24.09 0.88 7.86
CA THR A 130 -23.56 0.50 6.54
C THR A 130 -22.23 1.23 6.32
N PRO A 131 -21.13 0.54 5.97
CA PRO A 131 -19.86 1.20 5.69
C PRO A 131 -20.00 2.12 4.48
N THR A 132 -19.37 3.29 4.53
CA THR A 132 -19.32 4.24 3.43
C THR A 132 -17.91 4.34 2.87
N ILE A 133 -17.79 4.51 1.55
CA ILE A 133 -16.52 4.78 0.89
C ILE A 133 -16.30 6.29 0.90
N SER A 134 -15.14 6.73 1.36
CA SER A 134 -14.73 8.14 1.38
C SER A 134 -13.27 8.29 0.95
N PHE A 135 -12.90 9.50 0.54
CA PHE A 135 -11.50 9.83 0.26
C PHE A 135 -10.73 10.00 1.57
N ASP A 136 -9.49 9.51 1.59
CA ASP A 136 -8.56 9.78 2.68
C ASP A 136 -8.08 11.25 2.64
N PRO A 137 -8.15 11.99 3.74
CA PRO A 137 -7.79 13.40 3.76
C PRO A 137 -6.28 13.65 3.59
N HIS A 138 -5.40 12.72 3.97
CA HIS A 138 -3.96 12.83 3.70
C HIS A 138 -3.68 12.68 2.21
N TRP A 139 -4.33 11.72 1.54
CA TRP A 139 -4.23 11.55 0.10
C TRP A 139 -4.75 12.77 -0.67
N LEU A 140 -5.85 13.38 -0.21
CA LEU A 140 -6.33 14.64 -0.78
C LEU A 140 -5.32 15.78 -0.60
N ALA A 141 -4.71 15.91 0.58
CA ALA A 141 -3.67 16.91 0.83
C ALA A 141 -2.45 16.71 -0.09
N ILE A 142 -1.98 15.46 -0.23
CA ILE A 142 -0.89 15.08 -1.13
C ILE A 142 -1.22 15.43 -2.58
N THR A 143 -2.41 15.03 -3.05
CA THR A 143 -2.83 15.27 -4.43
C THR A 143 -2.91 16.77 -4.73
N ARG A 144 -3.46 17.57 -3.80
CA ARG A 144 -3.54 19.03 -3.93
C ARG A 144 -2.16 19.69 -3.96
N ALA A 145 -1.29 19.28 -3.04
CA ALA A 145 0.08 19.77 -2.93
C ALA A 145 0.88 19.53 -4.21
N LEU A 146 0.67 18.37 -4.84
CA LEU A 146 1.46 17.92 -5.98
C LEU A 146 0.81 18.16 -7.34
N HIS A 147 -0.46 18.56 -7.37
CA HIS A 147 -1.18 18.88 -8.60
C HIS A 147 -0.40 19.81 -9.57
N PRO A 148 0.27 20.88 -9.10
CA PRO A 148 1.07 21.74 -10.00
C PRO A 148 2.24 21.03 -10.69
N TYR A 149 2.73 19.93 -10.10
CA TYR A 149 3.86 19.16 -10.60
C TYR A 149 3.43 17.98 -11.48
N LEU A 150 2.15 17.60 -11.49
CA LEU A 150 1.59 16.56 -12.35
C LEU A 150 1.17 17.14 -13.70
N SER A 151 2.18 17.54 -14.48
CA SER A 151 1.99 18.17 -15.79
C SER A 151 1.34 17.21 -16.79
N ARG A 152 0.40 17.72 -17.59
CA ARG A 152 -0.13 17.03 -18.78
C ARG A 152 0.73 17.26 -20.03
N LYS A 153 1.82 18.03 -19.91
CA LYS A 153 2.75 18.29 -21.02
C LYS A 153 3.62 17.06 -21.25
N LYS A 154 4.13 16.91 -22.49
CA LYS A 154 5.04 15.82 -22.87
C LYS A 154 6.33 15.82 -22.04
N GLU A 155 6.82 17.01 -21.71
CA GLU A 155 7.97 17.19 -20.83
C GLU A 155 7.51 17.38 -19.40
N GLN A 156 7.97 16.47 -18.54
CA GLN A 156 7.73 16.53 -17.11
C GLN A 156 8.67 17.56 -16.51
N GLY A 157 8.10 18.56 -15.83
CA GLY A 157 8.88 19.55 -15.10
C GLY A 157 9.65 18.94 -13.93
N HIS A 158 10.55 19.74 -13.35
CA HIS A 158 11.29 19.34 -12.15
C HIS A 158 10.31 18.96 -11.02
N PHE A 159 10.51 17.79 -10.44
CA PHE A 159 9.73 17.32 -9.31
C PHE A 159 10.46 17.72 -8.02
N PRO A 160 9.74 18.26 -7.01
CA PRO A 160 10.34 18.68 -5.76
C PRO A 160 11.00 17.49 -5.04
N ASP A 161 12.04 17.79 -4.27
CA ASP A 161 12.67 16.79 -3.39
C ASP A 161 11.74 16.40 -2.23
N GLU A 162 12.13 15.38 -1.46
CA GLU A 162 11.28 14.83 -0.40
C GLU A 162 10.97 15.84 0.72
N GLU A 163 11.91 16.70 1.07
CA GLU A 163 11.73 17.71 2.11
C GLU A 163 10.74 18.79 1.64
N GLN A 164 10.88 19.23 0.40
CA GLN A 164 9.95 20.16 -0.25
C GLN A 164 8.55 19.55 -0.36
N VAL A 165 8.43 18.28 -0.76
CA VAL A 165 7.16 17.55 -0.81
C VAL A 165 6.52 17.54 0.57
N ARG A 166 7.26 17.20 1.62
CA ARG A 166 6.75 17.19 3.00
C ARG A 166 6.21 18.56 3.42
N ALA A 167 6.93 19.63 3.12
CA ALA A 167 6.49 21.00 3.38
C ALA A 167 5.26 21.41 2.54
N LEU A 168 5.14 20.92 1.31
CA LEU A 168 3.98 21.12 0.44
C LEU A 168 2.73 20.38 0.93
N VAL A 169 2.89 19.17 1.47
CA VAL A 169 1.77 18.40 2.04
C VAL A 169 1.32 19.04 3.36
N ALA A 170 2.28 19.42 4.23
CA ALA A 170 1.98 20.07 5.50
C ALA A 170 1.18 21.37 5.32
N ARG A 171 1.53 22.22 4.34
CA ARG A 171 0.79 23.45 4.04
C ARG A 171 -0.60 23.20 3.45
N ALA A 172 -0.79 22.10 2.72
CA ALA A 172 -2.07 21.78 2.09
C ALA A 172 -3.14 21.42 3.13
N GLY A 173 -2.71 20.87 4.28
CA GLY A 173 -3.54 20.59 5.44
C GLY A 173 -4.49 19.41 5.27
N VAL A 174 -4.66 18.61 6.33
CA VAL A 174 -5.61 17.47 6.38
C VAL A 174 -7.02 17.94 6.81
N GLY A 175 -7.14 19.13 7.42
CA GLY A 175 -8.34 19.60 8.13
C GLY A 175 -9.34 20.45 7.35
N ALA A 176 -9.14 20.74 6.07
CA ALA A 176 -10.04 21.64 5.31
C ALA A 176 -11.44 21.06 4.99
N TYR A 177 -11.78 19.88 5.52
CA TYR A 177 -13.01 19.13 5.20
C TYR A 177 -13.89 18.77 6.41
N THR A 178 -13.70 19.40 7.58
CA THR A 178 -14.80 19.38 8.58
C THR A 178 -16.00 20.07 7.94
N ARG A 179 -17.08 19.31 7.68
CA ARG A 179 -18.34 19.84 7.12
C ARG A 179 -18.69 21.15 7.83
N PRO A 180 -19.16 22.19 7.11
CA PRO A 180 -19.90 23.24 7.78
C PRO A 180 -21.08 22.56 8.48
N THR A 181 -21.11 22.58 9.80
CA THR A 181 -22.33 22.34 10.56
C THR A 181 -23.41 23.20 9.93
N GLN A 182 -24.41 22.57 9.31
CA GLN A 182 -25.59 23.27 8.85
C GLN A 182 -26.21 23.96 10.07
N ALA A 183 -25.95 25.25 10.22
CA ALA A 183 -26.80 26.13 11.00
C ALA A 183 -28.13 26.16 10.25
N ARG A 184 -29.09 25.37 10.73
CA ARG A 184 -30.48 25.48 10.29
C ARG A 184 -31.07 26.71 11.02
N PRO A 185 -31.76 27.62 10.31
CA PRO A 185 -32.51 28.69 10.95
C PRO A 185 -33.65 28.15 11.80
#